data_AF-A0AAU9RPS3-F1
#
_entry.id   AF-A0AAU9RPS3-F1
#
_cell.length_a   1.000
_cell.length_b   1.000
_cell.length_c   1.000
_cell.angle_alpha   90.00
_cell.angle_beta   90.00
_cell.angle_gamma   90.00
#
_symmetry.space_group_name_H-M   'P 1'
#
loop_
_entity.id
_entity.type
_entity.pdbx_description
1 polymer ?
#
loop_
_entity_poly.entity_id
_entity_poly.type
_entity_poly.pdbx_seq_one_letter_code
_entity_poly.pdbx_strand_id
1 'polypeptide(L)'
;MDIYILISAFELQIWILKDAMQLLSSCFGHEGGFLSIEVDPSGADAWKLETVIELLKQGAVGVIPTDSVYAIACDCKNPSAPLSILCRSFRDIDTYTFTMGFPRGDGHGHANVFRAVKQCLPGPYTFILTASKELLPKHRVGYGTTSVKYATRKNVGVRISDDAVCQAILQEMDAPLICTSVKGPKENEWMIDPVAIGDIYGPEGLDFVVDGGVRVAEPSTIVDMTGPYPKVIRGGKGSILPWMVVEDDDDSRLRQDLIASGT
;
A
#
# COMPACT_ATOMS: atom_id res chain seq x y z
N MET A 1 -18.70 -21.10 -3.84
CA MET A 1 -19.34 -20.30 -2.79
C MET A 1 -18.26 -20.01 -1.76
N ASP A 2 -17.54 -18.91 -1.97
CA ASP A 2 -16.41 -18.52 -1.14
C ASP A 2 -16.91 -17.81 0.12
N ILE A 3 -16.43 -18.26 1.28
CA ILE A 3 -16.78 -17.78 2.63
C ILE A 3 -16.16 -16.41 2.96
N TYR A 4 -15.70 -15.64 1.97
CA TYR A 4 -15.34 -14.23 2.19
C TYR A 4 -16.62 -13.40 2.32
N ILE A 5 -17.18 -13.49 3.52
CA ILE A 5 -18.17 -12.60 4.12
C ILE A 5 -17.73 -11.16 3.84
N LEU A 6 -18.72 -10.29 3.63
CA LEU A 6 -18.68 -8.83 3.50
C LEU A 6 -17.94 -8.16 4.68
N ILE A 7 -16.64 -8.39 4.80
CA ILE A 7 -15.76 -7.69 5.74
C ILE A 7 -15.44 -6.36 5.08
N SER A 8 -15.82 -5.26 5.71
CA SER A 8 -15.50 -3.91 5.22
C SER A 8 -13.98 -3.73 5.17
N ALA A 9 -13.50 -2.80 4.34
CA ALA A 9 -12.07 -2.51 4.28
C ALA A 9 -11.47 -2.11 5.64
N PHE A 10 -12.28 -1.49 6.50
CA PHE A 10 -11.92 -1.13 7.88
C PHE A 10 -11.73 -2.38 8.75
N GLU A 11 -12.71 -3.30 8.75
CA GLU A 11 -12.61 -4.55 9.51
C GLU A 11 -11.43 -5.41 9.06
N LEU A 12 -11.11 -5.39 7.76
CA LEU A 12 -9.91 -6.05 7.24
C LEU A 12 -8.62 -5.39 7.78
N GLN A 13 -8.58 -4.07 7.92
CA GLN A 13 -7.42 -3.37 8.48
C GLN A 13 -7.23 -3.67 9.97
N ILE A 14 -8.31 -3.68 10.74
CA ILE A 14 -8.28 -4.09 12.15
C ILE A 14 -7.81 -5.54 12.28
N TRP A 15 -8.29 -6.43 11.40
CA TRP A 15 -7.82 -7.81 11.38
C TRP A 15 -6.33 -7.91 11.01
N ILE A 16 -5.86 -7.16 10.01
CA ILE A 16 -4.42 -7.13 9.64
C ILE A 16 -3.57 -6.60 10.79
N LEU A 17 -4.02 -5.55 11.48
CA LEU A 17 -3.33 -5.02 12.65
C LEU A 17 -3.22 -6.10 13.74
N LYS A 18 -4.33 -6.75 14.08
CA LYS A 18 -4.36 -7.82 15.08
C LYS A 18 -3.55 -9.06 14.68
N ASP A 19 -3.52 -9.41 13.39
CA ASP A 19 -2.76 -10.54 12.84
C ASP A 19 -1.25 -10.24 12.80
N ALA A 20 -0.87 -9.05 12.35
CA ALA A 20 0.49 -8.53 12.45
C ALA A 20 0.97 -8.60 13.90
N MET A 21 0.17 -8.10 14.84
CA MET A 21 0.47 -8.15 16.27
C MET A 21 0.52 -9.57 16.85
N GLN A 22 -0.34 -10.50 16.42
CA GLN A 22 -0.28 -11.90 16.87
C GLN A 22 1.01 -12.60 16.42
N LEU A 23 1.48 -12.28 15.21
CA LEU A 23 2.78 -12.77 14.70
C LEU A 23 3.97 -12.06 15.36
N LEU A 24 3.77 -10.83 15.84
CA LEU A 24 4.78 -9.96 16.46
C LEU A 24 4.72 -9.91 17.99
N SER A 25 3.89 -10.77 18.60
CA SER A 25 3.61 -10.86 20.04
C SER A 25 4.85 -11.06 20.94
N SER A 26 6.04 -11.22 20.37
CA SER A 26 7.31 -11.34 21.10
C SER A 26 8.22 -10.11 21.02
N CYS A 27 7.90 -9.08 20.21
CA CYS A 27 8.82 -7.96 19.97
C CYS A 27 8.54 -6.72 20.83
N PHE A 28 7.28 -6.42 21.14
CA PHE A 28 6.93 -5.36 22.10
C PHE A 28 5.95 -5.90 23.14
N GLY A 29 6.44 -6.01 24.38
CA GLY A 29 5.57 -6.10 25.53
C GLY A 29 4.71 -4.84 25.60
N HIS A 30 3.44 -5.01 25.97
CA HIS A 30 2.39 -4.00 26.12
C HIS A 30 2.70 -2.90 27.17
N GLU A 31 3.97 -2.61 27.46
CA GLU A 31 4.43 -1.55 28.37
C GLU A 31 4.89 -0.27 27.62
N GLY A 32 5.13 -0.35 26.31
CA GLY A 32 5.36 0.83 25.46
C GLY A 32 4.03 1.47 25.06
N GLY A 33 3.71 2.64 25.62
CA GLY A 33 2.50 3.37 25.25
C GLY A 33 2.48 3.80 23.78
N PHE A 34 1.28 4.01 23.25
CA PHE A 34 1.03 4.62 21.94
C PHE A 34 1.83 5.92 21.76
N LEU A 35 2.65 6.00 20.72
CA LEU A 35 3.49 7.17 20.42
C LEU A 35 2.83 8.05 19.35
N SER A 36 2.60 9.32 19.66
CA SER A 36 2.24 10.33 18.65
C SER A 36 3.39 11.32 18.50
N ILE A 37 3.84 11.54 17.26
CA ILE A 37 4.92 12.48 16.94
C ILE A 37 4.45 13.46 15.88
N GLU A 38 4.59 14.75 16.16
CA GLU A 38 4.28 15.83 15.23
C GLU A 38 5.53 16.28 14.47
N VAL A 39 5.41 16.34 13.15
CA VAL A 39 6.49 16.66 12.22
C VAL A 39 5.99 17.66 11.19
N ASP A 40 6.83 18.63 10.85
CA ASP A 40 6.52 19.57 9.77
C ASP A 40 6.32 18.80 8.45
N PRO A 41 5.19 19.02 7.72
CA PRO A 41 4.92 18.34 6.45
C PRO A 41 6.00 18.55 5.39
N SER A 42 6.78 19.63 5.47
CA SER A 42 7.91 19.91 4.59
C SER A 42 9.12 18.99 4.84
N GLY A 43 9.12 18.22 5.93
CA GLY A 43 10.23 17.39 6.37
C GLY A 43 11.37 18.16 7.03
N ALA A 44 11.18 19.43 7.41
CA ALA A 44 12.21 20.25 8.07
C ALA A 44 12.71 19.63 9.38
N ASP A 45 11.80 18.96 10.11
CA ASP A 45 12.06 18.33 11.40
C ASP A 45 12.20 16.81 11.32
N ALA A 46 12.67 16.27 10.18
CA ALA A 46 12.80 14.82 9.98
C ALA A 46 13.65 14.10 11.04
N TRP A 47 14.55 14.81 11.74
CA TRP A 47 15.33 14.28 12.86
C TRP A 47 14.47 13.73 14.01
N LYS A 48 13.22 14.20 14.16
CA LYS A 48 12.26 13.66 15.16
C LYS A 48 11.82 12.24 14.84
N LEU A 49 12.01 11.77 13.61
CA LEU A 49 11.55 10.45 13.14
C LEU A 49 12.46 9.30 13.59
N GLU A 50 13.60 9.57 14.24
CA GLU A 50 14.55 8.53 14.68
C GLU A 50 13.87 7.42 15.47
N THR A 51 13.06 7.78 16.48
CA THR A 51 12.30 6.81 17.28
C THR A 51 11.30 6.01 16.44
N VAL A 52 10.64 6.64 15.48
CA VAL A 52 9.68 5.97 14.58
C VAL A 52 10.38 4.95 13.68
N ILE A 53 11.55 5.31 13.16
CA ILE A 53 12.38 4.45 12.32
C ILE A 53 12.87 3.23 13.12
N GLU A 54 13.30 3.44 14.36
CA GLU A 54 13.70 2.34 15.25
C GLU A 54 12.54 1.38 15.53
N LEU A 55 11.35 1.92 15.83
CA LEU A 55 10.13 1.12 16.03
C LEU A 55 9.80 0.31 14.78
N LEU A 56 9.80 0.92 13.60
CA LEU A 56 9.58 0.22 12.32
C LEU A 56 10.59 -0.92 12.10
N LYS A 57 11.88 -0.68 12.36
CA LYS A 57 12.94 -1.70 12.26
C LYS A 57 12.76 -2.85 13.24
N GLN A 58 12.11 -2.60 14.38
CA GLN A 58 11.76 -3.60 15.39
C GLN A 58 10.46 -4.36 15.06
N GLY A 59 9.80 -4.01 13.96
CA GLY A 59 8.58 -4.65 13.48
C GLY A 59 7.30 -3.98 13.96
N ALA A 60 7.36 -2.81 14.59
CA ALA A 60 6.17 -2.05 14.99
C ALA A 60 5.30 -1.67 13.79
N VAL A 61 4.01 -1.54 14.04
CA VAL A 61 3.01 -1.12 13.05
C VAL A 61 2.50 0.26 13.44
N GLY A 62 2.63 1.22 12.52
CA GLY A 62 2.21 2.59 12.79
C GLY A 62 1.65 3.28 11.56
N VAL A 63 1.17 4.50 11.75
CA VAL A 63 0.61 5.33 10.68
C VAL A 63 1.60 6.41 10.28
N ILE A 64 1.80 6.56 8.97
CA ILE A 64 2.65 7.57 8.37
C ILE A 64 1.87 8.41 7.34
N PRO A 65 2.21 9.70 7.18
CA PRO A 65 1.64 10.53 6.13
C PRO A 65 2.12 10.08 4.75
N THR A 66 1.30 10.31 3.73
CA THR A 66 1.71 10.19 2.32
C THR A 66 1.21 11.38 1.52
N ASP A 67 1.60 11.49 0.25
CA ASP A 67 1.21 12.56 -0.66
C ASP A 67 -0.28 12.51 -1.08
N SER A 68 -1.03 11.49 -0.64
CA SER A 68 -2.49 11.40 -0.76
C SER A 68 -3.17 11.36 0.61
N VAL A 69 -3.44 10.16 1.13
CA VAL A 69 -4.03 9.91 2.45
C VAL A 69 -3.03 9.22 3.37
N TYR A 70 -3.30 9.18 4.68
CA TYR A 70 -2.46 8.42 5.61
C TYR A 70 -2.40 6.94 5.26
N ALA A 71 -1.30 6.29 5.65
CA ALA A 71 -1.13 4.85 5.49
C ALA A 71 -0.68 4.19 6.80
N ILE A 72 -1.30 3.06 7.15
CA ILE A 72 -0.72 2.10 8.10
C ILE A 72 0.47 1.44 7.39
N ALA A 73 1.61 1.37 8.06
CA ALA A 73 2.86 0.86 7.51
C ALA A 73 3.63 -0.01 8.52
N CYS A 74 4.35 -1.00 7.99
CA CYS A 74 5.27 -1.87 8.74
C CYS A 74 6.44 -2.35 7.86
N ASP A 75 7.50 -2.89 8.46
CA ASP A 75 8.64 -3.47 7.73
C ASP A 75 8.22 -4.72 6.93
N CYS A 76 8.66 -4.80 5.68
CA CYS A 76 8.43 -5.92 4.78
C CYS A 76 8.94 -7.30 5.25
N LYS A 77 9.84 -7.33 6.24
CA LYS A 77 10.37 -8.59 6.81
C LYS A 77 9.29 -9.40 7.54
N ASN A 78 8.18 -8.78 7.94
CA ASN A 78 7.08 -9.41 8.66
C ASN A 78 5.76 -9.36 7.85
N PRO A 79 5.59 -10.25 6.85
CA PRO A 79 4.45 -10.16 5.94
C PRO A 79 3.17 -10.76 6.56
N SER A 80 2.28 -9.92 7.09
CA SER A 80 0.87 -10.27 7.35
C SER A 80 -0.05 -9.61 6.31
N ALA A 81 -0.63 -10.43 5.42
CA ALA A 81 -1.67 -10.07 4.43
C ALA A 81 -1.34 -8.95 3.38
N PRO A 82 -2.14 -8.78 2.32
CA PRO A 82 -1.69 -8.20 1.06
C PRO A 82 -1.84 -6.68 1.03
N LEU A 83 -0.72 -5.99 1.10
CA LEU A 83 -0.67 -4.54 1.17
C LEU A 83 0.30 -3.99 0.12
N SER A 84 0.08 -2.75 -0.30
CA SER A 84 0.96 -2.09 -1.27
C SER A 84 2.34 -1.87 -0.64
N ILE A 85 3.39 -1.75 -1.44
CA ILE A 85 4.72 -1.37 -0.93
C ILE A 85 5.00 0.11 -1.20
N LEU A 86 5.50 0.79 -0.18
CA LEU A 86 6.09 2.13 -0.28
C LEU A 86 7.57 1.97 -0.59
N CYS A 87 7.93 2.31 -1.81
CA CYS A 87 9.29 2.25 -2.32
C CYS A 87 9.95 3.63 -2.19
N ARG A 88 11.24 3.63 -1.85
CA ARG A 88 12.07 4.84 -1.82
C ARG A 88 12.44 5.28 -3.23
N SER A 89 12.55 4.32 -4.15
CA SER A 89 12.99 4.57 -5.53
C SER A 89 12.58 3.45 -6.48
N PHE A 90 12.77 3.69 -7.79
CA PHE A 90 12.61 2.66 -8.82
C PHE A 90 13.50 1.43 -8.61
N ARG A 91 14.62 1.56 -7.90
CA ARG A 91 15.49 0.41 -7.60
C ARG A 91 14.76 -0.61 -6.73
N ASP A 92 14.01 -0.15 -5.73
CA ASP A 92 13.20 -1.04 -4.91
C ASP A 92 12.12 -1.72 -5.77
N ILE A 93 11.47 -0.99 -6.68
CA ILE A 93 10.48 -1.58 -7.59
C ILE A 93 11.11 -2.73 -8.39
N ASP A 94 12.27 -2.49 -9.00
CA ASP A 94 12.98 -3.50 -9.79
C ASP A 94 13.37 -4.73 -8.95
N THR A 95 13.66 -4.55 -7.66
CA THR A 95 13.99 -5.63 -6.71
C THR A 95 12.76 -6.45 -6.27
N TYR A 96 11.67 -5.77 -5.90
CA TYR A 96 10.50 -6.41 -5.27
C TYR A 96 9.38 -6.77 -6.27
N THR A 97 9.54 -6.48 -7.56
CA THR A 97 8.60 -6.87 -8.62
C THR A 97 9.25 -7.74 -9.70
N PHE A 98 8.45 -8.59 -10.35
CA PHE A 98 8.89 -9.42 -11.46
C PHE A 98 8.96 -8.58 -12.76
N THR A 99 9.84 -8.95 -13.69
CA THR A 99 10.04 -8.27 -14.99
C THR A 99 10.68 -6.86 -14.92
N MET A 100 11.62 -6.63 -13.99
CA MET A 100 12.36 -5.34 -13.91
C MET A 100 11.44 -4.10 -13.84
N GLY A 101 10.33 -4.21 -13.09
CA GLY A 101 9.37 -3.14 -12.89
C GLY A 101 8.42 -2.94 -14.07
N PHE A 102 8.47 -1.75 -14.66
CA PHE A 102 7.51 -1.32 -15.68
C PHE A 102 7.92 -1.75 -17.09
N PRO A 103 6.96 -1.99 -18.02
CA PRO A 103 7.26 -2.30 -19.40
C PRO A 103 8.17 -1.25 -20.06
N ARG A 104 9.37 -1.67 -20.47
CA ARG A 104 10.33 -0.86 -21.23
C ARG A 104 10.13 -1.21 -22.70
N GLY A 105 9.93 -0.19 -23.55
CA GLY A 105 9.65 -0.40 -24.97
C GLY A 105 10.75 -1.23 -25.64
N ASP A 106 10.36 -2.20 -26.46
CA ASP A 106 11.26 -3.20 -27.06
C ASP A 106 11.62 -2.89 -28.53
N GLY A 107 11.18 -1.74 -29.05
CA GLY A 107 11.42 -1.34 -30.44
C GLY A 107 10.52 -2.04 -31.48
N HIS A 108 9.63 -2.95 -31.06
CA HIS A 108 8.71 -3.70 -31.93
C HIS A 108 7.26 -3.17 -31.85
N GLY A 109 7.09 -1.89 -31.51
CA GLY A 109 5.78 -1.24 -31.41
C GLY A 109 5.16 -1.26 -30.02
N HIS A 110 5.78 -1.91 -29.03
CA HIS A 110 5.32 -1.82 -27.64
C HIS A 110 5.64 -0.46 -27.03
N ALA A 111 4.64 0.18 -26.44
CA ALA A 111 4.77 1.48 -25.81
C ALA A 111 5.77 1.44 -24.63
N ASN A 112 6.64 2.45 -24.54
CA ASN A 112 7.57 2.59 -23.42
C ASN A 112 6.84 3.21 -22.21
N VAL A 113 6.05 2.39 -21.51
CA VAL A 113 5.26 2.82 -20.35
C VAL A 113 6.14 3.32 -19.22
N PHE A 114 7.36 2.76 -19.07
CA PHE A 114 8.31 3.24 -18.05
C PHE A 114 8.67 4.73 -18.19
N ARG A 115 8.78 5.25 -19.42
CA ARG A 115 9.03 6.69 -19.64
C ARG A 115 7.87 7.54 -19.13
N ALA A 116 6.65 7.08 -19.32
CA ALA A 116 5.46 7.78 -18.86
C ALA A 116 5.33 7.70 -17.33
N VAL A 117 5.60 6.53 -16.73
CA VAL A 117 5.58 6.35 -15.27
C VAL A 117 6.62 7.22 -14.57
N LYS A 118 7.80 7.43 -15.16
CA LYS A 118 8.80 8.38 -14.64
C LYS A 118 8.32 9.83 -14.55
N GLN A 119 7.28 10.19 -15.31
CA GLN A 119 6.68 11.52 -15.23
C GLN A 119 5.59 11.58 -14.14
N CYS A 120 5.12 10.43 -13.65
CA CYS A 120 4.12 10.31 -12.59
C CYS A 120 4.72 10.13 -11.20
N LEU A 121 5.96 9.64 -11.09
CA LEU A 121 6.60 9.27 -9.83
C LEU A 121 7.86 10.11 -9.56
N PRO A 122 8.10 10.54 -8.31
CA PRO A 122 7.23 10.41 -7.14
C PRO A 122 5.88 11.10 -7.30
N GLY A 123 4.82 10.56 -6.70
CA GLY A 123 3.49 11.14 -6.81
C GLY A 123 2.32 10.20 -6.46
N PRO A 124 1.08 10.69 -6.62
CA PRO A 124 -0.11 10.07 -6.01
C PRO A 124 -0.67 8.92 -6.85
N TYR A 125 0.20 7.98 -7.21
CA TYR A 125 -0.10 6.81 -8.02
C TYR A 125 0.23 5.52 -7.27
N THR A 126 -0.54 4.47 -7.56
CA THR A 126 -0.28 3.12 -7.10
C THR A 126 -0.38 2.18 -8.28
N PHE A 127 0.72 1.53 -8.63
CA PHE A 127 0.80 0.62 -9.78
C PHE A 127 0.74 -0.83 -9.32
N ILE A 128 -0.24 -1.59 -9.79
CA ILE A 128 -0.32 -3.01 -9.49
C ILE A 128 0.63 -3.74 -10.44
N LEU A 129 1.68 -4.35 -9.89
CA LEU A 129 2.70 -5.10 -10.61
C LEU A 129 2.73 -6.55 -10.12
N THR A 130 3.36 -7.43 -10.88
CA THR A 130 3.59 -8.81 -10.42
C THR A 130 4.71 -8.80 -9.37
N ALA A 131 4.48 -9.36 -8.19
CA ALA A 131 5.44 -9.43 -7.10
C ALA A 131 6.60 -10.39 -7.44
N SER A 132 7.82 -10.04 -7.01
CA SER A 132 8.99 -10.91 -7.13
C SER A 132 9.02 -11.97 -6.01
N LYS A 133 9.86 -13.00 -6.17
CA LYS A 133 10.11 -14.00 -5.11
C LYS A 133 10.76 -13.43 -3.86
N GLU A 134 11.30 -12.21 -3.92
CA GLU A 134 11.91 -11.54 -2.77
C GLU A 134 10.86 -10.91 -1.87
N LEU A 135 9.76 -10.42 -2.45
CA LEU A 135 8.62 -9.91 -1.71
C LEU A 135 7.70 -11.04 -1.21
N LEU A 136 7.62 -12.14 -1.96
CA LEU A 136 6.82 -13.29 -1.56
C LEU A 136 7.47 -13.99 -0.36
N PRO A 137 6.73 -14.28 0.72
CA PRO A 137 7.28 -14.98 1.87
C PRO A 137 7.93 -16.31 1.43
N LYS A 138 9.25 -16.43 1.58
CA LYS A 138 10.03 -17.61 1.14
C LYS A 138 9.77 -18.87 1.97
N HIS A 139 9.08 -18.76 3.11
CA HIS A 139 8.86 -19.89 4.01
C HIS A 139 7.52 -19.77 4.73
N ARG A 140 6.55 -20.60 4.34
CA ARG A 140 5.54 -21.11 5.26
C ARG A 140 6.26 -22.10 6.18
N VAL A 141 6.76 -21.66 7.33
CA VAL A 141 7.10 -22.59 8.41
C VAL A 141 5.82 -22.81 9.20
N GLY A 142 5.28 -24.03 9.14
CA GLY A 142 4.24 -24.45 10.06
C GLY A 142 4.79 -24.51 11.48
N TYR A 143 4.13 -23.82 12.40
CA TYR A 143 4.07 -24.21 13.80
C TYR A 143 2.60 -24.10 14.21
N GLY A 144 1.98 -25.25 14.50
CA GLY A 144 0.59 -25.32 14.98
C GLY A 144 -0.47 -25.60 13.91
N THR A 145 -1.57 -26.21 14.36
CA THR A 145 -2.63 -26.88 13.59
C THR A 145 -3.56 -25.94 12.80
N THR A 146 -3.21 -24.67 12.62
CA THR A 146 -4.03 -23.68 11.91
C THR A 146 -3.17 -22.99 10.87
N SER A 147 -2.96 -23.67 9.75
CA SER A 147 -2.32 -23.08 8.58
C SER A 147 -3.27 -22.06 7.95
N VAL A 148 -3.14 -20.78 8.28
CA VAL A 148 -3.78 -19.71 7.50
C VAL A 148 -3.10 -19.72 6.13
N LYS A 149 -3.75 -20.37 5.17
CA LYS A 149 -3.33 -20.34 3.77
C LYS A 149 -3.59 -18.94 3.23
N TYR A 150 -2.69 -17.99 3.46
CA TYR A 150 -2.70 -16.77 2.66
C TYR A 150 -2.54 -17.20 1.20
N ALA A 151 -3.54 -16.90 0.37
CA ALA A 151 -3.40 -17.03 -1.06
C ALA A 151 -2.17 -16.21 -1.45
N THR A 152 -1.16 -16.85 -2.03
CA THR A 152 0.02 -16.17 -2.56
C THR A 152 -0.45 -15.25 -3.67
N ARG A 153 -0.78 -14.00 -3.31
CA ARG A 153 -1.17 -13.00 -4.30
C ARG A 153 0.07 -12.73 -5.15
N LYS A 154 -0.08 -13.00 -6.44
CA LYS A 154 0.98 -12.79 -7.44
C LYS A 154 1.25 -11.30 -7.68
N ASN A 155 0.36 -10.42 -7.23
CA ASN A 155 0.38 -9.00 -7.55
C ASN A 155 0.53 -8.16 -6.28
N VAL A 156 1.23 -7.04 -6.41
CA VAL A 156 1.50 -6.06 -5.35
C VAL A 156 1.24 -4.65 -5.89
N GLY A 157 0.62 -3.79 -5.09
CA GLY A 157 0.55 -2.37 -5.39
C GLY A 157 1.87 -1.69 -5.06
N VAL A 158 2.42 -0.89 -5.95
CA VAL A 158 3.72 -0.22 -5.78
C VAL A 158 3.54 1.28 -5.83
N ARG A 159 4.17 1.98 -4.90
CA ARG A 159 4.06 3.43 -4.77
C ARG A 159 5.41 4.06 -4.43
N ILE A 160 5.69 5.23 -5.02
CA ILE A 160 6.76 6.14 -4.59
C ILE A 160 6.07 7.46 -4.23
N SER A 161 5.95 7.71 -2.92
CA SER A 161 5.27 8.90 -2.38
C SER A 161 6.09 10.17 -2.62
N ASP A 162 5.48 11.30 -2.96
CA ASP A 162 6.15 12.61 -3.03
C ASP A 162 6.14 13.37 -1.68
N ASP A 163 5.69 12.72 -0.60
CA ASP A 163 5.66 13.32 0.74
C ASP A 163 7.03 13.27 1.42
N ALA A 164 7.51 14.42 1.90
CA ALA A 164 8.85 14.57 2.46
C ALA A 164 9.06 13.74 3.73
N VAL A 165 8.05 13.65 4.61
CA VAL A 165 8.10 12.85 5.83
C VAL A 165 8.13 11.37 5.49
N CYS A 166 7.28 10.92 4.57
CA CYS A 166 7.30 9.55 4.05
C CYS A 166 8.67 9.18 3.46
N GLN A 167 9.24 10.06 2.63
CA GLN A 167 10.56 9.84 2.02
C GLN A 167 11.68 9.81 3.06
N ALA A 168 11.65 10.67 4.08
CA ALA A 168 12.62 10.67 5.16
C ALA A 168 12.62 9.32 5.91
N ILE A 169 11.45 8.75 6.21
CA ILE A 169 11.35 7.43 6.82
C ILE A 169 11.94 6.36 5.89
N LEU A 170 11.53 6.34 4.61
CA LEU A 170 11.95 5.33 3.64
C LEU A 170 13.46 5.35 3.34
N GLN A 171 14.12 6.51 3.46
CA GLN A 171 15.56 6.64 3.24
C GLN A 171 16.38 5.90 4.31
N GLU A 172 15.87 5.84 5.54
CA GLU A 172 16.52 5.20 6.69
C GLU A 172 16.18 3.70 6.83
N MET A 173 15.26 3.21 6.01
CA MET A 173 14.88 1.80 5.95
C MET A 173 15.73 1.03 4.93
N ASP A 174 16.12 -0.19 5.30
CA ASP A 174 16.87 -1.08 4.40
C ASP A 174 16.03 -1.58 3.23
N ALA A 175 14.71 -1.66 3.43
CA ALA A 175 13.74 -2.22 2.50
C ALA A 175 12.44 -1.37 2.47
N PRO A 176 11.60 -1.51 1.42
CA PRO A 176 10.29 -0.88 1.35
C PRO A 176 9.40 -1.21 2.55
N LEU A 177 8.48 -0.31 2.86
CA LEU A 177 7.44 -0.57 3.86
C LEU A 177 6.24 -1.23 3.19
N ILE A 178 5.65 -2.22 3.86
CA ILE A 178 4.32 -2.74 3.52
C ILE A 178 3.29 -1.75 4.06
N CYS A 179 2.28 -1.39 3.27
CA CYS A 179 1.34 -0.34 3.65
C CYS A 179 -0.09 -0.47 3.09
N THR A 180 -1.02 0.17 3.79
CA THR A 180 -2.41 0.33 3.35
C THR A 180 -2.97 1.68 3.73
N SER A 181 -3.78 2.26 2.86
CA SER A 181 -4.40 3.57 3.11
C SER A 181 -5.44 3.50 4.23
N VAL A 182 -5.35 4.34 5.25
CA VAL A 182 -6.21 4.30 6.45
C VAL A 182 -7.67 4.58 6.11
N LYS A 183 -8.59 3.71 6.55
CA LYS A 183 -10.04 3.84 6.32
C LYS A 183 -10.79 4.25 7.57
N GLY A 184 -11.90 4.96 7.40
CA GLY A 184 -12.85 5.22 8.47
C GLY A 184 -13.70 3.97 8.81
N PRO A 185 -14.40 3.96 9.95
CA PRO A 185 -15.38 2.93 10.29
C PRO A 185 -16.53 2.85 9.29
N LYS A 186 -16.87 3.98 8.64
CA LYS A 186 -17.87 4.01 7.57
C LYS A 186 -17.26 3.58 6.26
N GLU A 187 -18.06 2.89 5.46
CA GLU A 187 -17.64 2.46 4.14
C GLU A 187 -17.25 3.65 3.25
N ASN A 188 -16.13 3.50 2.53
CA ASN A 188 -15.52 4.51 1.66
C ASN A 188 -14.99 5.80 2.34
N GLU A 189 -15.05 5.91 3.66
CA GLU A 189 -14.46 7.05 4.39
C GLU A 189 -12.93 6.93 4.45
N TRP A 190 -12.23 8.04 4.19
CA TRP A 190 -10.79 8.15 4.39
C TRP A 190 -10.52 8.94 5.65
N MET A 191 -9.65 8.42 6.51
CA MET A 191 -9.18 9.21 7.63
C MET A 191 -8.06 10.14 7.18
N ILE A 192 -8.23 11.42 7.49
CA ILE A 192 -7.32 12.49 7.06
C ILE A 192 -6.68 13.23 8.24
N ASP A 193 -7.23 13.06 9.44
CA ASP A 193 -6.76 13.69 10.66
C ASP A 193 -5.97 12.66 11.49
N PRO A 194 -4.66 12.87 11.70
CA PRO A 194 -3.82 11.95 12.46
C PRO A 194 -4.28 11.79 13.92
N VAL A 195 -4.87 12.81 14.53
CA VAL A 195 -5.39 12.72 15.90
C VAL A 195 -6.56 11.74 15.94
N ALA A 196 -7.52 11.91 15.03
CA ALA A 196 -8.66 11.00 14.91
C ALA A 196 -8.25 9.57 14.56
N ILE A 197 -7.20 9.41 13.74
CA ILE A 197 -6.62 8.09 13.44
C ILE A 197 -6.07 7.45 14.72
N GLY A 198 -5.32 8.20 15.53
CA GLY A 198 -4.80 7.74 16.82
C GLY A 198 -5.90 7.31 17.79
N ASP A 199 -6.98 8.08 17.89
CA ASP A 199 -8.11 7.77 18.76
C ASP A 199 -8.84 6.47 18.36
N ILE A 200 -8.93 6.18 17.05
CA ILE A 200 -9.66 5.01 16.56
C ILE A 200 -8.77 3.76 16.48
N TYR A 201 -7.54 3.90 15.98
CA TYR A 201 -6.64 2.77 15.77
C TYR A 201 -5.69 2.49 16.94
N GLY A 202 -5.41 3.48 17.79
CA GLY A 202 -4.57 3.32 18.99
C GLY A 202 -5.07 2.19 19.91
N PRO A 203 -6.37 2.16 20.29
CA PRO A 203 -6.93 1.07 21.09
C PRO A 203 -6.92 -0.30 20.41
N GLU A 204 -6.81 -0.33 19.08
CA GLU A 204 -6.77 -1.54 18.27
C GLU A 204 -5.35 -2.11 18.11
N GLY A 205 -4.36 -1.46 18.76
CA GLY A 205 -2.99 -1.93 18.85
C GLY A 205 -2.01 -1.28 17.88
N LEU A 206 -2.29 -0.05 17.45
CA LEU A 206 -1.34 0.76 16.71
C LEU A 206 -0.21 1.23 17.63
N ASP A 207 1.05 1.08 17.22
CA ASP A 207 2.21 1.45 18.05
C ASP A 207 2.50 2.96 17.99
N PHE A 208 2.36 3.56 16.81
CA PHE A 208 2.62 4.99 16.63
C PHE A 208 1.77 5.66 15.53
N VAL A 209 1.65 6.99 15.62
CA VAL A 209 1.15 7.87 14.55
C VAL A 209 2.14 9.01 14.33
N VAL A 210 2.55 9.20 13.08
CA VAL A 210 3.28 10.39 12.64
C VAL A 210 2.28 11.43 12.16
N ASP A 211 2.09 12.47 12.94
CA ASP A 211 1.31 13.65 12.57
C ASP A 211 2.15 14.55 11.65
N GLY A 212 1.91 14.43 10.34
CA GLY A 212 2.37 15.37 9.31
C GLY A 212 1.26 16.26 8.77
N GLY A 213 0.28 16.64 9.60
CA GLY A 213 -0.82 17.53 9.26
C GLY A 213 -1.99 16.89 8.49
N VAL A 214 -3.16 17.54 8.59
CA VAL A 214 -4.41 17.09 7.97
C VAL A 214 -4.29 16.95 6.45
N ARG A 215 -4.79 15.84 5.92
CA ARG A 215 -4.76 15.53 4.47
C ARG A 215 -6.09 15.83 3.79
N VAL A 216 -6.09 15.77 2.47
CA VAL A 216 -7.33 15.80 1.68
C VAL A 216 -7.77 14.37 1.45
N ALA A 217 -9.07 14.09 1.53
CA ALA A 217 -9.66 12.75 1.35
C ALA A 217 -9.66 12.28 -0.12
N GLU A 218 -8.55 12.50 -0.83
CA GLU A 218 -8.32 12.11 -2.21
C GLU A 218 -7.23 11.03 -2.25
N PRO A 219 -7.58 9.76 -2.43
CA PRO A 219 -6.61 8.68 -2.42
C PRO A 219 -5.79 8.65 -3.72
N SER A 220 -4.77 7.79 -3.78
CA SER A 220 -3.97 7.62 -5.01
C SER A 220 -4.79 7.05 -6.17
N THR A 221 -4.38 7.37 -7.39
CA THR A 221 -4.89 6.71 -8.60
C THR A 221 -4.27 5.33 -8.72
N ILE A 222 -5.11 4.29 -8.85
CA ILE A 222 -4.67 2.90 -8.95
C ILE A 222 -4.71 2.47 -10.41
N VAL A 223 -3.58 2.00 -10.92
CA VAL A 223 -3.43 1.51 -12.28
C VAL A 223 -2.91 0.07 -12.25
N ASP A 224 -3.65 -0.86 -12.84
CA ASP A 224 -3.24 -2.23 -13.04
C ASP A 224 -2.33 -2.36 -14.27
N MET A 225 -1.12 -2.85 -14.04
CA MET A 225 -0.07 -3.02 -15.04
C MET A 225 0.19 -4.51 -15.34
N THR A 226 -0.62 -5.42 -14.82
CA THR A 226 -0.43 -6.88 -14.98
C THR A 226 -1.01 -7.43 -16.28
N GLY A 227 -1.92 -6.68 -16.89
CA GLY A 227 -2.54 -7.01 -18.18
C GLY A 227 -1.71 -6.55 -19.39
N PRO A 228 -2.27 -6.72 -20.61
CA PRO A 228 -1.62 -6.30 -21.85
C PRO A 228 -1.54 -4.77 -22.01
N TYR A 229 -2.39 -4.01 -21.31
CA TYR A 229 -2.39 -2.55 -21.29
C TYR A 229 -2.62 -2.01 -19.87
N PRO A 230 -2.11 -0.80 -19.54
CA PRO A 230 -2.35 -0.15 -18.26
C PRO A 230 -3.83 0.19 -18.05
N LYS A 231 -4.48 -0.41 -17.04
CA LYS A 231 -5.90 -0.22 -16.77
C LYS A 231 -6.12 0.58 -15.50
N VAL A 232 -6.93 1.63 -15.53
CA VAL A 232 -7.32 2.38 -14.33
C VAL A 232 -8.32 1.56 -13.54
N ILE A 233 -7.97 1.20 -12.30
CA ILE A 233 -8.85 0.51 -11.36
C ILE A 233 -9.61 1.51 -10.48
N ARG A 234 -8.97 2.63 -10.15
CA ARG A 234 -9.56 3.72 -9.37
C ARG A 234 -8.93 5.05 -9.74
N GLY A 235 -9.75 6.03 -10.11
CA GLY A 235 -9.33 7.43 -10.20
C GLY A 235 -9.20 8.07 -8.82
N GLY A 236 -8.14 8.85 -8.61
CA GLY A 236 -7.85 9.57 -7.38
C GLY A 236 -7.12 10.88 -7.66
N LYS A 237 -6.25 11.31 -6.73
CA LYS A 237 -5.48 12.56 -6.83
C LYS A 237 -4.57 12.62 -8.07
N GLY A 238 -4.08 11.48 -8.53
CA GLY A 238 -3.28 11.40 -9.75
C GLY A 238 -4.14 11.54 -11.01
N SER A 239 -3.83 12.49 -11.89
CA SER A 239 -4.56 12.65 -13.15
C SER A 239 -4.49 11.38 -14.01
N ILE A 240 -5.60 11.03 -14.66
CA ILE A 240 -5.65 9.95 -15.64
C ILE A 240 -4.96 10.45 -16.92
N LEU A 241 -3.95 9.72 -17.38
CA LEU A 241 -3.14 10.08 -18.54
C LEU A 241 -3.58 9.31 -19.79
N PRO A 242 -3.29 9.81 -21.00
CA PRO A 242 -3.77 9.19 -22.26
C PRO A 242 -3.34 7.74 -22.50
N TRP A 243 -2.28 7.28 -21.84
CA TRP A 243 -1.78 5.91 -21.94
C TRP A 243 -2.48 4.94 -20.95
N MET A 244 -3.30 5.47 -20.05
CA MET A 244 -4.09 4.70 -19.10
C MET A 244 -5.48 4.46 -19.69
N VAL A 245 -5.88 3.19 -19.75
CA VAL A 245 -7.19 2.79 -20.27
C VAL A 245 -8.20 2.82 -19.12
N VAL A 246 -9.25 3.63 -19.29
CA VAL A 246 -10.45 3.57 -18.45
C VAL A 246 -11.45 2.71 -19.21
N GLU A 247 -11.95 1.65 -18.59
CA GLU A 247 -13.10 0.95 -19.16
C GLU A 247 -14.35 1.80 -18.91
N ASP A 248 -14.96 2.30 -19.97
CA ASP A 248 -16.31 2.84 -19.90
C ASP A 248 -17.28 1.67 -19.68
N ASP A 249 -18.18 1.79 -18.71
CA ASP A 249 -19.16 0.75 -18.35
C ASP A 249 -20.02 0.27 -19.55
N ASP A 250 -20.06 0.99 -20.66
CA ASP A 250 -20.83 0.63 -21.85
C ASP A 250 -20.28 -0.58 -22.63
N ASP A 251 -18.97 -0.89 -22.55
CA ASP A 251 -18.41 -2.06 -23.27
C ASP A 251 -18.77 -3.39 -22.56
N SER A 252 -19.16 -3.32 -21.28
CA SER A 252 -19.64 -4.47 -20.51
C SER A 252 -21.06 -4.91 -20.92
N ARG A 253 -21.90 -3.96 -21.35
CA ARG A 253 -23.24 -4.22 -21.89
C ARG A 253 -23.18 -4.89 -23.25
N LEU A 254 -22.31 -4.39 -24.14
CA LEU A 254 -22.11 -4.98 -25.48
C LEU A 254 -21.62 -6.43 -25.42
N ARG A 255 -20.78 -6.78 -24.43
CA ARG A 255 -20.34 -8.17 -24.22
C ARG A 255 -21.43 -9.07 -23.64
N GLN A 256 -22.33 -8.55 -22.80
CA GLN A 256 -23.47 -9.32 -22.31
C GLN A 256 -24.52 -9.53 -23.40
N ASP A 257 -24.76 -8.54 -24.25
CA ASP A 257 -25.73 -8.62 -25.35
C ASP A 257 -25.29 -9.61 -26.44
N LEU A 258 -23.99 -9.71 -26.74
CA LEU A 258 -23.45 -10.70 -27.68
C LEU A 258 -23.55 -12.14 -27.17
N ILE A 259 -23.58 -12.34 -25.85
CA ILE A 259 -23.78 -13.66 -25.23
C ILE A 259 -25.29 -13.98 -25.16
N ALA A 260 -26.14 -12.98 -24.97
CA ALA A 260 -27.60 -13.13 -24.91
C ALA A 260 -28.26 -13.30 -26.28
N SER A 261 -27.65 -12.81 -27.37
CA SER A 261 -28.17 -12.96 -28.74
C SER A 261 -27.73 -14.24 -29.47
N GLY A 262 -26.95 -15.09 -28.78
CA GLY A 262 -26.32 -16.29 -29.35
C GLY A 262 -26.93 -17.63 -28.92
N THR A 263 -28.11 -17.63 -28.30
CA THR A 263 -28.87 -18.84 -27.93
C THR A 263 -30.13 -19.01 -28.75
#